data_AF-A0AAD9B4Z3-F1
#
_entry.id   AF-A0AAD9B4Z3-F1
#
_cell.length_a   1.000
_cell.length_b   1.000
_cell.length_c   1.000
_cell.angle_alpha   90.00
_cell.angle_beta   90.00
_cell.angle_gamma   90.00
#
_symmetry.space_group_name_H-M   'P 1'
#
loop_
_entity.id
_entity.type
_entity.pdbx_description
1 polymer ?
#
loop_
_entity_poly.entity_id
_entity_poly.type
_entity_poly.pdbx_seq_one_letter_code
_entity_poly.pdbx_strand_id
1 'polypeptide(L)'
;MKVYLSPRRVDDIFHLLPIFSLGKMVPYIQFLRLLGGLTAASAVVPLGLLSLRPMQMWLNSLHLDAKWHRHRKVRVSQRCRHSLLSWRDRAYLLMGVPMGAIPSRRETVTNKDRSRFSTAEFY
;
A
#
# COMPACT_ATOMS: atom_id res chain seq x y z
N MET A 1 21.05 7.82 0.97
CA MET A 1 20.00 7.62 2.00
C MET A 1 18.87 6.80 1.37
N LYS A 2 18.26 5.85 2.09
CA LYS A 2 17.11 5.06 1.59
C LYS A 2 15.83 5.45 2.34
N VAL A 3 14.69 5.40 1.66
CA VAL A 3 13.37 5.56 2.27
C VAL A 3 12.76 4.18 2.46
N TYR A 4 12.13 3.96 3.62
CA TYR A 4 11.49 2.71 4.01
C TYR A 4 10.03 2.95 4.40
N LEU A 5 9.22 1.89 4.31
CA LEU A 5 7.91 1.86 4.98
C LEU A 5 8.10 1.91 6.50
N SER A 6 7.20 2.60 7.19
CA SER A 6 7.13 2.46 8.64
C SER A 6 6.67 1.04 9.02
N PRO A 7 7.17 0.47 10.14
CA PRO A 7 6.81 -0.88 10.55
C PRO A 7 5.29 -1.10 10.63
N ARG A 8 4.57 -0.11 11.18
CA ARG A 8 3.10 -0.13 11.26
C ARG A 8 2.43 -0.33 9.91
N ARG A 9 2.91 0.31 8.85
CA ARG A 9 2.33 0.18 7.51
C ARG A 9 2.62 -1.18 6.89
N VAL A 10 3.80 -1.74 7.15
CA VAL A 10 4.12 -3.12 6.77
C VAL A 10 3.15 -4.07 7.48
N ASP A 11 2.99 -3.92 8.79
CA ASP A 11 2.13 -4.80 9.58
C ASP A 11 0.66 -4.67 9.14
N ASP A 12 0.14 -3.46 8.90
CA ASP A 12 -1.23 -3.25 8.39
C ASP A 12 -1.48 -4.02 7.07
N ILE A 13 -0.51 -4.01 6.15
CA ILE A 13 -0.59 -4.76 4.89
C ILE A 13 -0.60 -6.28 5.17
N PHE A 14 0.29 -6.75 6.04
CA PHE A 14 0.38 -8.16 6.41
C PHE A 14 -0.85 -8.68 7.16
N HIS A 15 -1.55 -7.84 7.91
CA HIS A 15 -2.81 -8.21 8.54
C HIS A 15 -3.95 -8.34 7.51
N LEU A 16 -3.91 -7.60 6.41
CA LEU A 16 -4.93 -7.66 5.36
C LEU A 16 -4.71 -8.83 4.38
N LEU A 17 -3.47 -9.14 4.02
CA LEU A 17 -3.14 -10.14 2.99
C LEU A 17 -3.76 -11.55 3.19
N PRO A 18 -3.84 -12.12 4.41
CA PRO A 18 -4.44 -13.44 4.63
C PRO A 18 -5.91 -13.54 4.24
N ILE A 19 -6.64 -12.41 4.24
CA ILE A 19 -8.04 -12.36 3.79
C ILE A 19 -8.15 -12.76 2.32
N PHE A 20 -7.12 -12.53 1.50
CA PHE A 20 -7.12 -12.80 0.06
C PHE A 20 -6.61 -14.21 -0.26
N SER A 21 -7.20 -15.21 0.40
CA SER A 21 -6.91 -16.63 0.15
C SER A 21 -7.75 -17.15 -1.03
N LEU A 22 -7.18 -18.06 -1.83
CA LEU A 22 -7.82 -18.57 -3.05
C LEU A 22 -9.23 -19.10 -2.77
N GLY A 23 -10.20 -18.71 -3.60
CA GLY A 23 -11.60 -19.13 -3.49
C GLY A 23 -12.42 -18.41 -2.43
N LYS A 24 -11.80 -17.63 -1.53
CA LYS A 24 -12.54 -16.87 -0.52
C LYS A 24 -13.39 -15.78 -1.17
N MET A 25 -14.60 -15.58 -0.65
CA MET A 25 -15.49 -14.48 -1.04
C MET A 25 -15.19 -13.26 -0.16
N VAL A 26 -14.65 -12.20 -0.75
CA VAL A 26 -14.17 -11.01 -0.03
C VAL A 26 -14.96 -9.78 -0.49
N PRO A 27 -15.45 -8.91 0.40
CA PRO A 27 -16.11 -7.66 0.00
C PRO A 27 -15.18 -6.75 -0.80
N TYR A 28 -15.71 -6.10 -1.85
CA TYR A 28 -14.94 -5.22 -2.74
C TYR A 28 -14.17 -4.13 -1.98
N ILE A 29 -14.75 -3.58 -0.91
CA ILE A 29 -14.10 -2.58 -0.06
C ILE A 29 -12.77 -3.06 0.55
N GLN A 30 -12.62 -4.36 0.82
CA GLN A 30 -11.35 -4.89 1.33
C GLN A 30 -10.28 -4.88 0.25
N PHE A 31 -10.63 -5.15 -1.02
CA PHE A 31 -9.70 -5.01 -2.14
C PHE A 31 -9.26 -3.56 -2.32
N LEU A 32 -10.18 -2.60 -2.17
CA LEU A 32 -9.86 -1.17 -2.23
C LEU A 32 -8.93 -0.74 -1.09
N ARG A 33 -9.17 -1.23 0.14
CA ARG A 33 -8.30 -0.98 1.30
C ARG A 33 -6.89 -1.54 1.09
N LEU A 34 -6.79 -2.79 0.63
CA LEU A 34 -5.51 -3.39 0.28
C LEU A 34 -4.81 -2.58 -0.81
N LEU A 35 -5.51 -2.27 -1.91
CA LEU A 35 -4.96 -1.50 -3.02
C LEU A 35 -4.45 -0.13 -2.57
N GLY A 36 -5.17 0.57 -1.71
CA GLY A 36 -4.72 1.83 -1.12
C GLY A 36 -3.44 1.67 -0.29
N GLY A 37 -3.35 0.64 0.54
CA GLY A 37 -2.14 0.30 1.30
C GLY A 37 -0.94 0.00 0.41
N LEU A 38 -1.13 -0.84 -0.62
CA LEU A 38 -0.08 -1.17 -1.58
C LEU A 38 0.33 0.05 -2.44
N THR A 39 -0.61 0.94 -2.76
CA THR A 39 -0.30 2.18 -3.49
C THR A 39 0.59 3.09 -2.66
N ALA A 40 0.27 3.29 -1.37
CA ALA A 40 1.13 4.04 -0.47
C ALA A 40 2.52 3.39 -0.31
N ALA A 41 2.58 2.07 -0.19
CA ALA A 41 3.83 1.31 -0.13
C ALA A 41 4.65 1.41 -1.42
N SER A 42 4.00 1.47 -2.59
CA SER A 42 4.67 1.46 -3.89
C SER A 42 5.63 2.64 -4.12
N ALA A 43 5.43 3.75 -3.41
CA ALA A 43 6.32 4.92 -3.47
C ALA A 43 7.69 4.67 -2.82
N VAL A 44 7.79 3.66 -1.95
CA VAL A 44 8.97 3.39 -1.11
C VAL A 44 9.41 1.93 -1.17
N VAL A 45 8.98 1.20 -2.20
CA VAL A 45 9.43 -0.16 -2.52
C VAL A 45 10.00 -0.17 -3.95
N PRO A 46 11.13 -0.86 -4.20
CA PRO A 46 11.72 -0.93 -5.53
C PRO A 46 10.72 -1.46 -6.56
N LEU A 47 10.58 -0.76 -7.68
CA LEU A 47 9.64 -1.13 -8.75
C LEU A 47 8.19 -1.27 -8.24
N GLY A 48 7.82 -0.57 -7.16
CA GLY A 48 6.53 -0.70 -6.49
C GLY A 48 5.34 -0.57 -7.45
N LEU A 49 5.29 0.49 -8.26
CA LEU A 49 4.20 0.68 -9.25
C LEU A 49 4.15 -0.43 -10.30
N LEU A 50 5.31 -0.94 -10.74
CA LEU A 50 5.40 -2.03 -11.69
C LEU A 50 4.82 -3.32 -11.09
N SER A 51 5.19 -3.62 -9.84
CA SER A 51 4.65 -4.77 -9.10
C SER A 51 3.18 -4.62 -8.70
N LEU A 52 2.64 -3.40 -8.66
CA LEU A 52 1.24 -3.12 -8.34
C LEU A 52 0.32 -3.29 -9.56
N ARG A 53 0.85 -3.04 -10.76
CA ARG A 53 0.08 -3.01 -12.01
C ARG A 53 -0.75 -4.29 -12.27
N PRO A 54 -0.25 -5.52 -12.06
CA PRO A 54 -1.07 -6.72 -12.25
C PRO A 54 -2.32 -6.74 -11.37
N MET A 55 -2.21 -6.24 -10.12
CA MET A 55 -3.32 -6.19 -9.18
C MET A 55 -4.33 -5.11 -9.57
N GLN A 56 -3.87 -3.93 -9.99
CA GLN A 56 -4.72 -2.86 -10.52
C GLN A 56 -5.49 -3.32 -11.76
N MET A 57 -4.81 -3.94 -12.73
CA MET A 57 -5.44 -4.48 -13.93
C MET A 57 -6.49 -5.54 -13.60
N TRP A 58 -6.17 -6.46 -12.68
CA TRP A 58 -7.11 -7.47 -12.25
C TRP A 58 -8.35 -6.85 -11.59
N LEU A 59 -8.17 -5.89 -10.68
CA LEU A 59 -9.29 -5.26 -10.00
C LEU A 59 -10.18 -4.46 -10.96
N ASN A 60 -9.57 -3.72 -11.90
CA ASN A 60 -10.27 -2.96 -12.92
C ASN A 60 -11.08 -3.86 -13.88
N SER A 61 -10.60 -5.09 -14.15
CA SER A 61 -11.31 -6.05 -15.00
C SER A 61 -12.63 -6.55 -14.41
N LEU A 62 -12.90 -6.30 -13.12
CA LEU A 62 -14.17 -6.64 -12.50
C LEU A 62 -15.28 -5.64 -12.83
N HIS A 63 -14.94 -4.47 -13.42
CA HIS A 63 -15.87 -3.39 -13.74
C HIS A 63 -16.76 -2.98 -12.56
N LEU A 64 -16.20 -2.99 -11.35
CA LEU A 64 -16.89 -2.63 -10.12
C LEU A 64 -16.63 -1.18 -9.72
N ASP A 65 -17.71 -0.42 -9.64
CA ASP A 65 -17.70 0.92 -9.07
C ASP A 65 -17.51 0.90 -7.52
N ALA A 66 -16.59 1.74 -7.03
CA ALA A 66 -16.25 1.84 -5.61
C ALA A 66 -17.30 2.53 -4.74
N LYS A 67 -18.21 3.33 -5.31
CA LYS A 67 -19.34 3.96 -4.62
C LYS A 67 -20.49 2.99 -4.46
N TRP A 68 -20.82 2.23 -5.51
CA TRP A 68 -22.02 1.39 -5.56
C TRP A 68 -21.78 -0.06 -5.11
N HIS A 69 -20.60 -0.63 -5.39
CA HIS A 69 -20.37 -2.07 -5.20
C HIS A 69 -19.50 -2.41 -3.99
N ARG A 70 -19.32 -1.49 -3.03
CA ARG A 70 -18.37 -1.64 -1.91
C ARG A 70 -18.57 -2.94 -1.11
N HIS A 71 -19.82 -3.35 -0.91
CA HIS A 71 -20.17 -4.54 -0.15
C HIS A 71 -20.36 -5.79 -1.02
N ARG A 72 -20.28 -5.68 -2.35
CA ARG A 72 -20.35 -6.82 -3.26
C ARG A 72 -19.19 -7.76 -2.99
N LYS A 73 -19.48 -9.04 -2.80
CA LYS A 73 -18.44 -10.06 -2.59
C LYS A 73 -17.85 -10.49 -3.93
N VAL A 74 -16.53 -10.54 -3.98
CA VAL A 74 -15.73 -10.99 -5.12
C VAL A 74 -14.94 -12.23 -4.71
N ARG A 75 -14.94 -13.25 -5.57
CA ARG A 75 -14.13 -14.45 -5.35
C ARG A 75 -12.67 -14.14 -5.62
N VAL A 76 -11.79 -14.49 -4.67
CA VAL A 76 -10.35 -14.43 -4.88
C VAL A 76 -9.96 -15.50 -5.91
N SER A 77 -9.59 -15.05 -7.11
CA SER A 77 -9.13 -15.90 -8.20
C SER A 77 -7.64 -16.21 -8.11
N GLN A 78 -7.17 -17.17 -8.89
CA GLN A 78 -5.73 -17.44 -9.01
C GLN A 78 -4.98 -16.21 -9.56
N ARG A 79 -5.58 -15.47 -10.50
CA ARG A 79 -5.01 -14.24 -11.07
C ARG A 79 -4.82 -13.16 -10.00
N CYS A 80 -5.81 -12.99 -9.12
CA CYS A 80 -5.69 -12.10 -7.95
C CYS A 80 -4.52 -12.51 -7.05
N ARG A 81 -4.47 -13.79 -6.67
CA ARG A 81 -3.41 -14.33 -5.80
C ARG A 81 -2.02 -14.12 -6.41
N HIS A 82 -1.87 -14.40 -7.71
CA HIS A 82 -0.62 -14.20 -8.44
C HIS A 82 -0.21 -12.72 -8.49
N SER A 83 -1.16 -11.81 -8.68
CA SER A 83 -0.88 -10.37 -8.67
C SER A 83 -0.39 -9.83 -7.31
N LEU A 84 -0.58 -10.61 -6.23
CA LEU A 84 -0.14 -10.26 -4.88
C LEU A 84 1.17 -10.96 -4.45
N LEU A 85 1.82 -11.74 -5.33
CA LEU A 85 2.98 -12.57 -4.94
C LEU A 85 4.12 -11.73 -4.34
N SER A 86 4.60 -10.70 -5.05
CA SER A 86 5.69 -9.83 -4.56
C SER A 86 5.31 -9.13 -3.25
N TRP A 87 4.04 -8.76 -3.10
CA TRP A 87 3.53 -8.05 -1.93
C TRP A 87 3.40 -8.94 -0.68
N ARG A 88 3.44 -10.27 -0.84
CA ARG A 88 3.43 -11.23 0.27
C ARG A 88 4.80 -11.50 0.85
N ASP A 89 5.87 -11.10 0.15
CA ASP A 89 7.21 -11.20 0.67
C ASP A 89 7.51 -9.99 1.57
N ARG A 90 7.80 -10.26 2.85
CA ARG A 90 8.10 -9.22 3.83
C ARG A 90 9.44 -8.56 3.54
N ALA A 91 10.41 -9.32 3.01
CA ALA A 91 11.71 -8.78 2.64
C ALA A 91 11.57 -7.75 1.51
N TYR A 92 10.69 -8.01 0.54
CA TYR A 92 10.38 -7.08 -0.54
C TYR A 92 9.89 -5.71 -0.02
N LEU A 93 8.96 -5.71 0.94
CA LEU A 93 8.44 -4.47 1.55
C LEU A 93 9.46 -3.73 2.42
N LEU A 94 10.48 -4.42 2.93
CA LEU A 94 11.53 -3.85 3.79
C LEU A 94 12.77 -3.36 3.03
N MET A 95 12.88 -3.65 1.73
CA MET A 95 14.08 -3.36 0.94
C MET A 95 14.39 -1.85 0.83
N GLY A 96 13.35 -1.01 0.84
CA GLY A 96 13.44 0.44 0.67
C GLY A 96 13.97 0.87 -0.70
N VAL A 97 13.90 2.16 -1.00
CA VAL A 97 14.37 2.74 -2.28
C VAL A 97 15.43 3.81 -1.99
N PRO A 98 16.50 3.92 -2.79
CA PRO A 98 17.37 5.09 -2.69
C PRO A 98 16.55 6.37 -2.86
N MET A 99 16.67 7.26 -1.88
CA MET A 99 16.25 8.65 -2.03
C MET A 99 17.18 9.22 -3.10
N GLY A 100 16.64 9.58 -4.27
CA GLY A 100 17.43 10.20 -5.35
C GLY A 100 18.21 11.42 -4.84
N ALA A 101 19.16 11.92 -5.64
CA ALA A 101 19.92 13.12 -5.27
C ALA A 101 18.96 14.22 -4.80
N ILE A 102 19.11 14.64 -3.55
CA ILE A 102 18.24 15.62 -2.90
C ILE A 102 18.78 17.01 -3.28
N PRO A 103 18.20 17.78 -4.23
CA PRO A 103 18.27 19.22 -4.07
C PRO A 103 17.48 19.51 -2.79
N SER A 104 18.12 20.11 -1.81
CA SER A 104 17.67 20.32 -0.43
C SER A 104 16.29 20.99 -0.33
N ARG A 105 15.20 20.22 -0.47
CA ARG A 105 13.85 20.67 -0.11
C ARG A 105 13.19 19.63 0.76
N ARG A 106 13.33 19.81 2.08
CA ARG A 106 12.46 19.15 3.07
C ARG A 106 11.10 19.83 2.98
N GLU A 107 10.12 19.18 2.37
CA GLU A 107 8.72 19.53 2.58
C GLU A 107 8.24 18.85 3.86
N THR A 108 8.24 19.62 4.95
CA THR A 108 7.56 19.23 6.19
C THR A 108 6.06 19.32 5.97
N VAL A 109 5.39 18.18 5.75
CA VAL A 109 3.92 18.12 5.75
C VAL A 109 3.47 18.05 7.21
N THR A 110 3.19 19.22 7.79
CA THR A 110 2.53 19.33 9.10
C THR A 110 1.06 18.97 8.92
N ASN A 111 0.67 17.78 9.37
CA ASN A 111 -0.74 17.48 9.61
C ASN A 111 -1.17 18.37 10.79
N LYS A 112 -2.09 19.32 10.56
CA LYS A 112 -2.64 20.17 11.63
C LYS A 112 -3.56 19.31 12.50
N ASP A 113 -2.98 18.55 13.41
CA ASP A 113 -3.65 18.25 14.67
C ASP A 113 -3.39 19.41 15.63
N ARG A 114 -4.47 19.96 16.16
CA ARG A 114 -4.49 21.20 16.93
C ARG A 114 -4.24 20.86 18.39
N SER A 115 -2.99 20.68 18.79
CA SER A 115 -2.58 20.87 20.19
C SER A 115 -1.05 20.85 20.39
N ARG A 116 -0.53 22.00 20.85
CA ARG A 116 0.67 22.28 21.68
C ARG A 116 1.94 21.44 21.45
N PHE A 117 3.07 22.08 21.14
CA PHE A 117 4.08 22.50 22.12
C PHE A 117 5.29 23.19 21.46
N SER A 118 5.98 23.95 22.31
CA SER A 118 7.00 24.97 22.11
C SER A 118 8.44 24.45 21.96
N THR A 119 9.22 25.20 21.15
CA THR A 119 10.64 25.61 21.25
C THR A 119 11.82 24.60 21.30
N ALA A 120 12.91 25.08 20.66
CA ALA A 120 14.35 24.82 20.88
C ALA A 120 14.98 23.60 20.18
N GLU A 121 16.22 23.60 19.70
CA GLU A 121 17.25 24.58 19.33
C GLU A 121 18.28 23.76 18.49
N PHE A 122 19.01 24.43 17.61
CA PHE A 122 20.04 23.81 16.77
C PHE A 122 21.35 23.61 17.54
N TYR A 123 22.00 22.47 17.35
CA TYR A 123 23.45 22.31 17.31
C TYR A 123 23.81 21.34 16.19
#